data_AF-A0AAV5WTI7-F1
#
_entry.id   AF-A0AAV5WTI7-F1
#
_cell.length_a   1.000
_cell.length_b   1.000
_cell.length_c   1.000
_cell.angle_alpha   90.00
_cell.angle_beta   90.00
_cell.angle_gamma   90.00
#
_symmetry.space_group_name_H-M   'P 1'
#
loop_
_entity.id
_entity.type
_entity.pdbx_description
1 polymer ?
#
loop_
_entity_poly.entity_id
_entity_poly.type
_entity_poly.pdbx_seq_one_letter_code
_entity_poly.pdbx_strand_id
1 'polypeptide(L)'
;EGQSIHFIFIRITQPFAMLLFSLLFMPFIYSDQQTRSCLSCASETLRSRWFLTGLPTKALGESQFISACDAATANNIPREPCAGPCFTYIFDDPDNRGESTTHLIVRGCHDTMVGVISDRLTSGGTQNGLFCEYDSSYSRPDSRGKMVTTRTLVEYCGTRDDGCNKRSQFPTGTNDVCSGSQYNSTINGSPLYCYECRKDDWNCNDNRCYKKYCTKSVVELSKGYTIQKTCSNVNILGIDNACAYSDVVNTAGDISVNMKYTSCFCKDQQYCNSSPSLLSSLLFSLTPL
;
A
#
# COMPACT_ATOMS: atom_id res chain seq x y z
N GLU A 1 26.24 40.68 -81.16
CA GLU A 1 25.11 41.52 -80.69
C GLU A 1 24.02 40.59 -80.17
N GLY A 2 23.40 40.92 -79.03
CA GLY A 2 22.07 40.40 -78.69
C GLY A 2 21.95 39.27 -77.65
N GLN A 3 21.68 39.69 -76.40
CA GLN A 3 20.72 39.14 -75.43
C GLN A 3 20.88 37.73 -74.80
N SER A 4 21.38 37.79 -73.55
CA SER A 4 20.83 37.24 -72.29
C SER A 4 19.59 36.32 -72.34
N ILE A 5 19.75 35.08 -71.85
CA ILE A 5 18.70 34.34 -71.14
C ILE A 5 19.31 33.82 -69.83
N HIS A 6 18.79 34.33 -68.71
CA HIS A 6 19.06 33.82 -67.36
C HIS A 6 18.41 32.45 -67.17
N PHE A 7 19.20 31.41 -66.95
CA PHE A 7 18.75 30.22 -66.23
C PHE A 7 19.36 30.25 -64.83
N ILE A 8 18.51 30.47 -63.84
CA ILE A 8 18.86 30.34 -62.42
C ILE A 8 18.98 28.84 -62.14
N PHE A 9 20.21 28.34 -62.07
CA PHE A 9 20.51 27.06 -61.43
C PHE A 9 20.44 27.27 -59.91
N ILE A 10 19.32 26.93 -59.28
CA ILE A 10 19.31 26.70 -57.83
C ILE A 10 19.91 25.31 -57.60
N ARG A 11 21.22 25.27 -57.32
CA ARG A 11 21.81 24.14 -56.58
C ARG A 11 21.19 24.15 -55.19
N ILE A 12 20.15 23.35 -54.99
CA ILE A 12 19.72 22.98 -53.64
C ILE A 12 20.80 22.02 -53.11
N THR A 13 21.74 22.60 -52.37
CA THR A 13 22.65 21.86 -51.52
C THR A 13 21.80 21.04 -50.54
N GLN A 14 21.92 19.72 -50.59
CA GLN A 14 21.42 18.82 -49.56
C GLN A 14 22.36 18.91 -48.35
N PRO A 15 21.92 19.52 -47.23
CA PRO A 15 22.29 18.97 -45.93
C PRO A 15 21.07 18.60 -45.07
N PHE A 16 19.85 18.94 -45.49
CA PHE A 16 18.67 18.75 -44.64
C PHE A 16 18.12 17.31 -44.62
N ALA A 17 18.37 16.51 -45.66
CA ALA A 17 17.84 15.15 -45.74
C ALA A 17 18.55 14.13 -44.82
N MET A 18 19.81 14.39 -44.42
CA MET A 18 20.54 13.49 -43.51
C MET A 18 20.28 13.76 -42.02
N LEU A 19 19.78 14.94 -41.67
CA LEU A 19 19.49 15.32 -40.28
C LEU A 19 18.12 14.81 -39.80
N LEU A 20 17.18 14.55 -40.73
CA LEU A 20 15.89 13.93 -40.38
C LEU A 20 15.98 12.41 -40.19
N PHE A 21 16.92 11.73 -40.87
CA PHE A 21 17.06 10.27 -40.75
C PHE A 21 17.81 9.84 -39.48
N SER A 22 18.63 10.74 -38.90
CA SER A 22 19.34 10.50 -37.64
C SER A 22 18.49 10.72 -36.39
N LEU A 23 17.31 11.36 -36.51
CA LEU A 23 16.30 11.45 -35.44
C LEU A 23 15.35 10.23 -35.40
N LEU A 24 15.31 9.42 -36.45
CA LEU A 24 14.47 8.20 -36.51
C LEU A 24 15.18 6.95 -35.97
N PHE A 25 16.46 7.05 -35.62
CA PHE A 25 17.26 6.00 -34.98
C PHE A 25 17.87 6.48 -33.66
N MET A 26 17.15 7.32 -32.90
CA MET A 26 17.34 7.28 -31.45
C MET A 26 17.08 5.82 -31.04
N PRO A 27 18.06 5.08 -30.49
CA PRO A 27 17.71 3.86 -29.81
C PRO A 27 16.68 4.32 -28.78
N PHE A 28 15.46 3.77 -28.85
CA PHE A 28 14.61 3.73 -27.68
C PHE A 28 15.50 3.14 -26.61
N ILE A 29 16.01 4.01 -25.73
CA ILE A 29 16.59 3.60 -24.48
C ILE A 29 15.37 3.03 -23.77
N TYR A 30 15.12 1.74 -24.00
CA TYR A 30 14.35 0.93 -23.09
C TYR A 30 15.07 1.13 -21.77
N SER A 31 14.54 2.04 -20.96
CA SER A 31 14.79 2.00 -19.54
C SER A 31 14.34 0.60 -19.16
N ASP A 32 15.31 -0.29 -18.97
CA ASP A 32 15.10 -1.63 -18.46
C ASP A 32 14.49 -1.42 -17.07
N GLN A 33 13.17 -1.30 -17.02
CA GLN A 33 12.45 -1.35 -15.77
C GLN A 33 12.71 -2.76 -15.27
N GLN A 34 13.70 -2.90 -14.39
CA GLN A 34 13.96 -4.13 -13.66
C GLN A 34 12.63 -4.55 -13.03
N THR A 35 11.96 -5.48 -13.68
CA THR A 35 10.70 -6.05 -13.23
C THR A 35 11.11 -7.03 -12.14
N ARG A 36 11.11 -6.53 -10.90
CA ARG A 36 11.39 -7.36 -9.73
C ARG A 36 10.28 -8.37 -9.56
N SER A 37 10.62 -9.60 -9.17
CA SER A 37 9.62 -10.63 -8.95
C SER A 37 9.34 -10.78 -7.46
N CYS A 38 8.09 -10.68 -7.02
CA CYS A 38 7.71 -10.80 -5.61
C CYS A 38 6.94 -12.09 -5.36
N LEU A 39 7.05 -12.66 -4.16
CA LEU A 39 6.17 -13.74 -3.73
C LEU A 39 4.74 -13.22 -3.67
N SER A 40 3.78 -13.96 -4.22
CA SER A 40 2.37 -13.54 -4.26
C SER A 40 1.45 -14.65 -3.74
N CYS A 41 0.99 -14.48 -2.51
CA CYS A 41 0.14 -15.44 -1.80
C CYS A 41 -0.56 -14.81 -0.60
N ALA A 42 -1.56 -15.51 -0.07
CA ALA A 42 -2.11 -15.28 1.25
C ALA A 42 -2.31 -16.60 2.01
N SER A 43 -2.40 -16.52 3.34
CA SER A 43 -2.82 -17.64 4.18
C SER A 43 -4.10 -18.26 3.65
N GLU A 44 -4.18 -19.59 3.62
CA GLU A 44 -5.34 -20.30 3.07
C GLU A 44 -6.66 -19.92 3.76
N THR A 45 -6.60 -19.68 5.07
CA THR A 45 -7.76 -19.30 5.89
C THR A 45 -8.27 -17.87 5.61
N LEU A 46 -7.53 -17.05 4.86
CA LEU A 46 -7.98 -15.73 4.40
C LEU A 46 -8.92 -15.82 3.19
N ARG A 47 -9.00 -16.97 2.50
CA ARG A 47 -9.84 -17.13 1.29
C ARG A 47 -11.28 -16.70 1.51
N SER A 48 -11.90 -17.15 2.60
CA SER A 48 -13.28 -16.79 2.96
C SER A 48 -13.36 -15.57 3.91
N ARG A 49 -12.22 -14.98 4.26
CA ARG A 49 -12.11 -13.93 5.28
C ARG A 49 -11.26 -12.74 4.82
N TRP A 50 -11.18 -12.53 3.50
CA TRP A 50 -10.32 -11.50 2.92
C TRP A 50 -10.64 -10.10 3.43
N PHE A 51 -11.91 -9.86 3.77
CA PHE A 51 -12.38 -8.61 4.38
C PHE A 51 -11.62 -8.22 5.66
N LEU A 52 -11.01 -9.17 6.38
CA LEU A 52 -10.19 -8.89 7.56
C LEU A 52 -8.97 -8.03 7.22
N THR A 53 -8.45 -8.13 5.99
CA THR A 53 -7.25 -7.42 5.54
C THR A 53 -7.50 -5.94 5.23
N GLY A 54 -8.72 -5.60 4.79
CA GLY A 54 -9.03 -4.28 4.24
C GLY A 54 -8.33 -3.99 2.90
N LEU A 55 -7.81 -5.02 2.21
CA LEU A 55 -7.17 -4.91 0.90
C LEU A 55 -8.18 -5.15 -0.24
N PRO A 56 -7.93 -4.66 -1.47
CA PRO A 56 -8.80 -4.89 -2.62
C PRO A 56 -9.06 -6.37 -2.88
N THR A 57 -10.31 -6.72 -3.20
CA THR A 57 -10.70 -8.12 -3.48
C THR A 57 -9.96 -8.70 -4.69
N LYS A 58 -9.54 -7.85 -5.63
CA LYS A 58 -8.82 -8.26 -6.85
C LYS A 58 -7.30 -8.33 -6.67
N ALA A 59 -6.78 -8.12 -5.46
CA ALA A 59 -5.34 -8.13 -5.21
C ALA A 59 -4.72 -9.52 -5.39
N LEU A 60 -5.50 -10.59 -5.15
CA LEU A 60 -5.08 -11.98 -5.33
C LEU A 60 -6.17 -12.79 -6.03
N GLY A 61 -5.76 -13.75 -6.84
CA GLY A 61 -6.61 -14.80 -7.39
C GLY A 61 -6.76 -16.00 -6.45
N GLU A 62 -7.80 -16.81 -6.69
CA GLU A 62 -8.17 -17.96 -5.85
C GLU A 62 -7.06 -18.99 -5.64
N SER A 63 -6.15 -19.17 -6.62
CA SER A 63 -5.04 -20.12 -6.51
C SER A 63 -3.90 -19.64 -5.62
N GLN A 64 -3.92 -18.39 -5.15
CA GLN A 64 -2.86 -17.78 -4.35
C GLN A 64 -3.09 -17.91 -2.84
N PHE A 65 -4.27 -18.40 -2.44
CA PHE A 65 -4.57 -18.76 -1.05
C PHE A 65 -4.06 -20.17 -0.74
N ILE A 66 -2.84 -20.24 -0.17
CA ILE A 66 -2.11 -21.50 0.02
C ILE A 66 -1.50 -21.58 1.43
N SER A 67 -1.51 -22.75 2.05
CA SER A 67 -0.90 -22.98 3.37
C SER A 67 0.61 -22.71 3.41
N ALA A 68 1.30 -22.91 2.28
CA ALA A 68 2.73 -22.60 2.16
C ALA A 68 3.04 -21.09 2.31
N CYS A 69 2.04 -20.21 2.19
CA CYS A 69 2.24 -18.77 2.37
C CYS A 69 2.67 -18.42 3.80
N ASP A 70 2.21 -19.20 4.77
CA ASP A 70 2.49 -18.99 6.19
C ASP A 70 3.92 -19.39 6.57
N ALA A 71 4.61 -20.11 5.68
CA ALA A 71 5.97 -20.57 5.90
C ALA A 71 7.02 -19.54 5.43
N ALA A 72 8.20 -19.61 6.03
CA ALA A 72 9.41 -18.90 5.59
C ALA A 72 10.00 -19.50 4.28
N THR A 73 9.53 -20.67 3.86
CA THR A 73 10.08 -21.43 2.74
C THR A 73 9.41 -21.04 1.42
N ALA A 74 10.05 -20.08 0.74
CA ALA A 74 9.60 -19.44 -0.50
C ALA A 74 9.61 -20.31 -1.78
N ASN A 75 9.97 -21.60 -1.71
CA ASN A 75 10.25 -22.39 -2.92
C ASN A 75 8.98 -22.79 -3.69
N ASN A 76 7.83 -22.87 -3.02
CA ASN A 76 6.56 -23.28 -3.62
C ASN A 76 5.54 -22.14 -3.70
N ILE A 77 5.97 -20.90 -3.48
CA ILE A 77 5.09 -19.73 -3.53
C ILE A 77 5.19 -19.12 -4.93
N PRO A 78 4.05 -18.89 -5.63
CA PRO A 78 4.04 -18.22 -6.93
C PRO A 78 4.74 -16.86 -6.85
N ARG A 79 5.39 -16.47 -7.95
CA ARG A 79 6.00 -15.16 -8.08
C ARG A 79 5.38 -14.39 -9.23
N GLU A 80 5.27 -13.09 -9.06
CA GLU A 80 4.73 -12.18 -10.06
C GLU A 80 5.66 -10.98 -10.25
N PRO A 81 5.79 -10.44 -11.48
CA PRO A 81 6.56 -9.24 -11.73
C PRO A 81 5.84 -8.00 -11.17
N CYS A 82 6.58 -7.11 -10.52
CA CYS A 82 6.06 -5.92 -9.89
C CYS A 82 6.74 -4.65 -10.40
N ALA A 83 5.96 -3.58 -10.55
CA ALA A 83 6.47 -2.23 -10.74
C ALA A 83 6.89 -1.59 -9.40
N GLY A 84 6.13 -1.88 -8.33
CA GLY A 84 6.36 -1.38 -6.98
C GLY A 84 7.26 -2.28 -6.12
N PRO A 85 7.43 -1.98 -4.83
CA PRO A 85 8.11 -2.87 -3.88
C PRO A 85 7.32 -4.15 -3.62
N CYS A 86 8.03 -5.22 -3.22
CA CYS A 86 7.39 -6.39 -2.66
C CYS A 86 6.81 -6.06 -1.28
N PHE A 87 5.66 -6.66 -0.99
CA PHE A 87 4.85 -6.43 0.19
C PHE A 87 4.79 -7.68 1.06
N THR A 88 4.93 -7.51 2.37
CA THR A 88 4.54 -8.49 3.39
C THR A 88 3.62 -7.81 4.40
N TYR A 89 2.48 -8.41 4.68
CA TYR A 89 1.56 -8.00 5.73
C TYR A 89 1.25 -9.18 6.64
N ILE A 90 1.54 -9.04 7.94
CA ILE A 90 1.35 -10.08 8.95
C ILE A 90 0.48 -9.52 10.05
N PHE A 91 -0.53 -10.26 10.49
CA PHE A 91 -1.36 -9.87 11.62
C PHE A 91 -1.88 -11.09 12.38
N ASP A 92 -2.07 -10.96 13.70
CA ASP A 92 -2.75 -12.02 14.46
C ASP A 92 -4.19 -12.18 13.96
N ASP A 93 -4.67 -13.41 13.83
CA ASP A 93 -6.06 -13.70 13.45
C ASP A 93 -7.01 -13.14 14.53
N PRO A 94 -7.81 -12.10 14.22
CA PRO A 94 -8.68 -11.45 15.21
C PRO A 94 -9.83 -12.35 15.66
N ASP A 95 -10.13 -13.42 14.93
CA ASP A 95 -11.15 -14.41 15.27
C ASP A 95 -10.62 -15.56 16.12
N ASN A 96 -9.31 -15.63 16.33
CA ASN A 96 -8.71 -16.74 17.06
C ASN A 96 -9.15 -16.73 18.53
N ARG A 97 -9.66 -17.89 18.97
CA ARG A 97 -10.11 -18.12 20.35
C ARG A 97 -9.32 -19.22 21.06
N GLY A 98 -8.32 -19.79 20.38
CA GLY A 98 -7.46 -20.83 20.93
C GLY A 98 -6.35 -20.27 21.82
N GLU A 99 -5.62 -21.17 22.47
CA GLU A 99 -4.47 -20.83 23.34
C GLU A 99 -3.22 -20.41 22.54
N SER A 100 -3.09 -20.85 21.28
CA SER A 100 -1.99 -20.45 20.40
C SER A 100 -2.43 -19.32 19.47
N THR A 101 -1.67 -18.21 19.44
CA THR A 101 -1.90 -17.11 18.49
C THR A 101 -1.52 -17.53 17.08
N THR A 102 -2.52 -17.78 16.24
CA THR A 102 -2.33 -17.94 14.79
C THR A 102 -2.22 -16.55 14.17
N HIS A 103 -1.21 -16.35 13.31
CA HIS A 103 -1.07 -15.15 12.51
C HIS A 103 -1.34 -15.46 11.04
N LEU A 104 -1.86 -14.46 10.34
CA LEU A 104 -2.21 -14.50 8.93
C LEU A 104 -1.23 -13.63 8.15
N ILE A 105 -0.89 -14.06 6.94
CA ILE A 105 0.16 -13.48 6.10
C ILE A 105 -0.42 -13.20 4.72
N VAL A 106 -0.08 -12.04 4.18
CA VAL A 106 -0.33 -11.63 2.79
C VAL A 106 0.98 -11.16 2.17
N ARG A 107 1.26 -11.60 0.95
CA ARG A 107 2.47 -11.29 0.17
C ARG A 107 2.08 -10.96 -1.27
N GLY A 108 2.73 -9.99 -1.89
CA GLY A 108 2.58 -9.68 -3.32
C GLY A 108 3.29 -8.39 -3.74
N CYS A 109 2.91 -7.84 -4.88
CA CYS A 109 3.28 -6.47 -5.25
C CYS A 109 2.51 -5.44 -4.41
N HIS A 110 3.20 -4.45 -3.83
CA HIS A 110 2.56 -3.42 -3.00
C HIS A 110 1.48 -2.61 -3.74
N ASP A 111 1.75 -2.24 -4.98
CA ASP A 111 0.84 -1.45 -5.82
C ASP A 111 -0.44 -2.22 -6.17
N THR A 112 -0.35 -3.52 -6.40
CA THR A 112 -1.53 -4.39 -6.59
C THR A 112 -2.29 -4.60 -5.28
N MET A 113 -1.56 -4.78 -4.17
CA MET A 113 -2.15 -5.07 -2.86
C MET A 113 -2.88 -3.90 -2.24
N VAL A 114 -2.42 -2.67 -2.48
CA VAL A 114 -2.92 -1.49 -1.76
C VAL A 114 -3.49 -0.43 -2.70
N GLY A 115 -3.24 -0.53 -4.01
CA GLY A 115 -3.74 0.40 -5.02
C GLY A 115 -3.00 1.74 -5.07
N VAL A 116 -1.88 1.86 -4.34
CA VAL A 116 -0.99 3.03 -4.34
C VAL A 116 0.47 2.56 -4.37
N ILE A 117 1.36 3.38 -4.92
CA ILE A 117 2.79 3.05 -4.99
C ILE A 117 3.51 3.66 -3.79
N SER A 118 4.05 2.83 -2.89
CA SER A 118 4.82 3.32 -1.75
C SER A 118 6.09 4.08 -2.17
N ASP A 119 6.40 5.15 -1.44
CA ASP A 119 7.65 5.91 -1.55
C ASP A 119 8.71 5.49 -0.51
N ARG A 120 8.44 4.45 0.31
CA ARG A 120 9.30 4.10 1.44
C ARG A 120 10.69 3.63 1.03
N LEU A 121 10.80 3.00 -0.14
CA LEU A 121 12.09 2.54 -0.63
C LEU A 121 12.95 3.66 -1.23
N THR A 122 12.36 4.81 -1.55
CA THR A 122 13.06 5.95 -2.18
C THR A 122 13.23 7.14 -1.24
N SER A 123 12.42 7.26 -0.19
CA SER A 123 12.40 8.38 0.77
C SER A 123 13.46 8.32 1.89
N GLY A 124 14.48 7.48 1.77
CA GLY A 124 15.61 7.41 2.72
C GLY A 124 15.31 6.74 4.07
N GLY A 125 14.12 6.13 4.22
CA GLY A 125 13.70 5.41 5.42
C GLY A 125 14.07 3.93 5.48
N THR A 126 14.84 3.42 4.50
CA THR A 126 15.19 1.99 4.43
C THR A 126 16.51 1.67 5.12
N GLN A 127 16.54 0.57 5.85
CA GLN A 127 17.79 -0.09 6.22
C GLN A 127 18.00 -1.27 5.26
N ASN A 128 19.10 -1.27 4.51
CA ASN A 128 19.45 -2.34 3.57
C ASN A 128 18.39 -2.65 2.50
N GLY A 129 17.59 -1.66 2.07
CA GLY A 129 16.53 -1.89 1.08
C GLY A 129 15.24 -2.51 1.63
N LEU A 130 15.13 -2.53 2.95
CA LEU A 130 13.97 -2.98 3.71
C LEU A 130 13.34 -1.78 4.43
N PHE A 131 12.03 -1.70 4.40
CA PHE A 131 11.22 -0.87 5.28
C PHE A 131 10.33 -1.77 6.11
N CYS A 132 10.20 -1.53 7.41
CA CYS A 132 9.32 -2.32 8.25
C CYS A 132 8.69 -1.49 9.37
N GLU A 133 7.42 -1.75 9.63
CA GLU A 133 6.69 -1.22 10.77
C GLU A 133 5.95 -2.32 11.50
N TYR A 134 5.90 -2.20 12.82
CA TYR A 134 5.28 -3.17 13.71
C TYR A 134 4.45 -2.47 14.78
N ASP A 135 3.24 -2.96 14.99
CA ASP A 135 2.32 -2.53 16.02
C ASP A 135 1.91 -3.73 16.87
N SER A 136 2.32 -3.75 18.14
CA SER A 136 2.00 -4.85 19.05
C SER A 136 0.59 -4.77 19.64
N SER A 137 -0.12 -3.67 19.42
CA SER A 137 -1.45 -3.41 19.99
C SER A 137 -2.39 -2.75 18.99
N TYR A 138 -2.39 -3.24 17.75
CA TYR A 138 -3.26 -2.73 16.69
C TYR A 138 -4.72 -3.07 16.97
N SER A 139 -5.61 -2.06 16.92
CA SER A 139 -7.04 -2.22 17.20
C SER A 139 -7.80 -2.49 15.91
N ARG A 140 -8.46 -3.66 15.82
CA ARG A 140 -9.26 -4.05 14.63
C ARG A 140 -10.51 -4.83 15.00
N PRO A 141 -11.55 -4.82 14.16
CA PRO A 141 -12.72 -5.67 14.38
C PRO A 141 -12.42 -7.15 14.10
N ASP A 142 -12.99 -8.04 14.90
CA ASP A 142 -13.16 -9.45 14.56
C ASP A 142 -14.35 -9.65 13.58
N SER A 143 -14.60 -10.88 13.14
CA SER A 143 -15.72 -11.23 12.23
C SER A 143 -17.11 -10.90 12.79
N ARG A 144 -17.24 -10.68 14.11
CA ARG A 144 -18.49 -10.27 14.78
C ARG A 144 -18.59 -8.75 14.92
N GLY A 145 -17.58 -8.02 14.45
CA GLY A 145 -17.48 -6.57 14.60
C GLY A 145 -17.03 -6.12 15.99
N LYS A 146 -16.59 -7.02 16.87
CA LYS A 146 -16.02 -6.66 18.18
C LYS A 146 -14.58 -6.20 17.99
N MET A 147 -14.23 -5.05 18.58
CA MET A 147 -12.84 -4.58 18.57
C MET A 147 -11.96 -5.48 19.45
N VAL A 148 -10.86 -5.94 18.87
CA VAL A 148 -9.83 -6.74 19.52
C VAL A 148 -8.46 -6.14 19.23
N THR A 149 -7.51 -6.46 20.10
CA THR A 149 -6.12 -6.04 19.98
C THR A 149 -5.30 -7.16 19.34
N THR A 150 -4.65 -6.87 18.23
CA THR A 150 -3.79 -7.81 17.48
C THR A 150 -2.40 -7.24 17.30
N ARG A 151 -1.39 -8.11 17.15
CA ARG A 151 -0.12 -7.68 16.57
C ARG A 151 -0.28 -7.53 15.06
N THR A 152 0.38 -6.54 14.49
CA THR A 152 0.36 -6.23 13.06
C THR A 152 1.74 -5.79 12.60
N LEU A 153 2.17 -6.23 11.42
CA LEU A 153 3.44 -5.87 10.80
C LEU A 153 3.24 -5.62 9.32
N VAL A 154 3.89 -4.59 8.79
CA VAL A 154 4.04 -4.39 7.34
C VAL A 154 5.52 -4.27 7.01
N GLU A 155 5.92 -4.90 5.91
CA GLU A 155 7.28 -4.84 5.40
C GLU A 155 7.26 -4.60 3.89
N TYR A 156 8.15 -3.72 3.42
CA TYR A 156 8.41 -3.47 2.02
C TYR A 156 9.88 -3.78 1.70
N CYS A 157 10.13 -4.42 0.58
CA CYS A 157 11.48 -4.70 0.10
C CYS A 157 11.54 -4.65 -1.44
N GLY A 158 12.73 -4.54 -2.02
CA GLY A 158 12.83 -4.62 -3.48
C GLY A 158 14.04 -3.95 -4.14
N THR A 159 15.04 -3.51 -3.38
CA THR A 159 16.23 -2.88 -4.00
C THR A 159 17.35 -3.87 -4.34
N ARG A 160 17.23 -5.17 -4.02
CA ARG A 160 18.34 -6.13 -4.16
C ARG A 160 17.97 -7.54 -4.60
N ASP A 161 16.84 -8.11 -4.16
CA ASP A 161 16.55 -9.55 -4.34
C ASP A 161 15.12 -9.84 -4.80
N ASP A 162 14.98 -10.80 -5.72
CA ASP A 162 13.69 -11.40 -6.08
C ASP A 162 13.11 -12.19 -4.89
N GLY A 163 11.80 -12.04 -4.72
CA GLY A 163 11.01 -12.70 -3.68
C GLY A 163 11.47 -12.32 -2.28
N CYS A 164 11.96 -11.09 -2.07
CA CYS A 164 12.50 -10.64 -0.79
C CYS A 164 11.46 -10.63 0.36
N ASN A 165 10.17 -10.64 0.06
CA ASN A 165 9.05 -10.62 1.00
C ASN A 165 8.79 -11.99 1.66
N LYS A 166 9.84 -12.56 2.28
CA LYS A 166 9.83 -13.93 2.85
C LYS A 166 9.46 -13.98 4.33
N ARG A 167 9.27 -12.83 4.99
CA ARG A 167 9.01 -12.80 6.43
C ARG A 167 7.74 -13.59 6.75
N SER A 168 7.83 -14.45 7.76
CA SER A 168 6.73 -15.28 8.24
C SER A 168 6.50 -15.19 9.74
N GLN A 169 7.13 -14.24 10.42
CA GLN A 169 6.99 -14.07 11.87
C GLN A 169 7.15 -12.62 12.28
N PHE A 170 6.54 -12.28 13.40
CA PHE A 170 6.78 -11.03 14.10
C PHE A 170 8.22 -10.94 14.59
N PRO A 171 8.75 -9.72 14.80
CA PRO A 171 10.11 -9.53 15.30
C PRO A 171 10.35 -10.26 16.63
N THR A 172 11.42 -11.05 16.68
CA THR A 172 11.89 -11.74 17.88
C THR A 172 13.21 -11.14 18.33
N GLY A 173 13.17 -10.24 19.33
CA GLY A 173 14.37 -9.62 19.90
C GLY A 173 14.67 -8.21 19.39
N THR A 174 15.75 -7.60 19.90
CA THR A 174 16.07 -6.18 19.72
C THR A 174 16.78 -5.84 18.41
N ASN A 175 17.27 -6.84 17.68
CA ASN A 175 18.09 -6.63 16.48
C ASN A 175 17.29 -6.73 15.16
N ASP A 176 15.97 -6.94 15.24
CA ASP A 176 15.11 -6.92 14.05
C ASP A 176 14.88 -5.47 13.59
N VAL A 177 14.94 -5.24 12.29
CA VAL A 177 14.65 -3.92 11.67
C VAL A 177 13.26 -3.41 12.07
N CYS A 178 12.31 -4.33 12.29
CA CYS A 178 10.96 -4.00 12.72
C CYS A 178 10.85 -3.64 14.22
N SER A 179 11.80 -4.09 15.05
CA SER A 179 11.79 -3.88 16.51
C SER A 179 12.04 -2.42 16.91
N GLY A 180 12.68 -1.63 16.03
CA GLY A 180 12.93 -0.21 16.24
C GLY A 180 11.77 0.71 15.82
N SER A 181 10.67 0.19 15.26
CA SER A 181 9.59 1.02 14.70
C SER A 181 8.56 1.52 15.72
N GLN A 182 8.74 1.25 17.01
CA GLN A 182 7.77 1.56 18.07
C GLN A 182 7.73 3.04 18.54
N TYR A 183 8.47 3.95 17.89
CA TYR A 183 8.52 5.34 18.34
C TYR A 183 7.28 6.13 17.91
N ASN A 184 6.55 6.64 18.90
CA ASN A 184 5.51 7.65 18.71
C ASN A 184 6.10 8.80 17.88
N SER A 185 5.49 9.13 16.74
CA SER A 185 5.80 10.37 16.03
C SER A 185 5.60 11.52 17.02
N THR A 186 6.60 12.37 17.17
CA THR A 186 6.44 13.62 17.89
C THR A 186 6.15 14.74 16.90
N ILE A 187 5.13 15.54 17.21
CA ILE A 187 4.85 16.80 16.54
C ILE A 187 5.17 17.90 17.54
N ASN A 188 6.15 18.75 17.20
CA ASN A 188 6.62 19.84 18.05
C ASN A 188 6.99 19.37 19.48
N GLY A 189 7.69 18.24 19.57
CA GLY A 189 8.15 17.68 20.85
C GLY A 189 7.08 16.96 21.69
N SER A 190 5.82 16.90 21.22
CA SER A 190 4.73 16.18 21.89
C SER A 190 4.34 14.93 21.10
N PRO A 191 3.87 13.84 21.75
CA PRO A 191 3.29 12.70 21.04
C PRO A 191 2.17 13.14 20.08
N LEU A 192 2.06 12.46 18.94
CA LEU A 192 0.91 12.60 18.05
C LEU A 192 -0.34 12.03 18.74
N TYR A 193 -1.32 12.89 19.01
CA TYR A 193 -2.64 12.51 19.51
C TYR A 193 -3.64 12.39 18.37
N CYS A 194 -4.50 11.38 18.46
CA CYS A 194 -5.50 11.03 17.46
C CYS A 194 -6.87 10.84 18.12
N TYR A 195 -7.95 11.05 17.37
CA TYR A 195 -9.28 10.64 17.81
C TYR A 195 -9.41 9.11 17.75
N GLU A 196 -10.15 8.54 18.69
CA GLU A 196 -10.41 7.11 18.78
C GLU A 196 -11.89 6.82 19.01
N CYS A 197 -12.58 6.43 17.95
CA CYS A 197 -14.03 6.27 17.99
C CYS A 197 -14.53 5.42 16.82
N ARG A 198 -15.75 4.88 17.00
CA ARG A 198 -16.49 4.18 15.94
C ARG A 198 -17.94 4.65 15.98
N LYS A 199 -18.44 5.09 14.84
CA LYS A 199 -19.83 5.54 14.67
C LYS A 199 -20.34 5.18 13.29
N ASP A 200 -21.64 4.96 13.24
CA ASP A 200 -22.40 4.86 12.00
C ASP A 200 -22.99 6.24 11.70
N ASP A 201 -23.04 6.60 10.42
CA ASP A 201 -23.74 7.77 9.87
C ASP A 201 -23.18 9.18 10.16
N TRP A 202 -22.12 9.34 10.98
CA TRP A 202 -21.45 10.63 11.17
C TRP A 202 -19.99 10.54 11.64
N ASN A 203 -19.25 11.65 11.50
CA ASN A 203 -17.84 11.76 11.82
C ASN A 203 -17.60 12.03 13.31
N CYS A 204 -17.06 11.04 14.04
CA CYS A 204 -16.83 11.13 15.48
C CYS A 204 -15.48 11.76 15.85
N ASN A 205 -15.41 12.46 16.99
CA ASN A 205 -14.20 13.11 17.51
C ASN A 205 -14.06 12.82 19.02
N ASP A 206 -14.25 11.55 19.38
CA ASP A 206 -14.27 11.10 20.78
C ASP A 206 -12.97 10.38 21.14
N ASN A 207 -12.68 10.35 22.45
CA ASN A 207 -11.50 9.76 23.08
C ASN A 207 -10.18 10.20 22.45
N ARG A 208 -9.08 9.66 22.97
CA ARG A 208 -7.74 9.98 22.51
C ARG A 208 -6.84 8.78 22.64
N CYS A 209 -6.05 8.54 21.60
CA CYS A 209 -4.93 7.61 21.64
C CYS A 209 -3.69 8.25 21.00
N TYR A 210 -2.54 7.60 21.13
CA TYR A 210 -1.25 8.10 20.62
C TYR A 210 -0.42 6.95 20.03
N LYS A 211 0.03 7.11 18.79
CA LYS A 211 0.95 6.21 18.08
C LYS A 211 1.64 7.01 16.95
N LYS A 212 2.41 6.33 16.09
CA LYS A 212 3.09 6.93 14.93
C LYS A 212 2.15 7.60 13.93
N TYR A 213 0.96 7.05 13.73
CA TYR A 213 -0.04 7.49 12.76
C TYR A 213 -1.41 7.65 13.40
N CYS A 214 -2.14 8.68 12.98
CA CYS A 214 -3.59 8.68 13.10
C CYS A 214 -4.19 8.00 11.87
N THR A 215 -5.22 7.19 12.11
CA THR A 215 -5.91 6.43 11.09
C THR A 215 -7.38 6.80 11.06
N LYS A 216 -7.94 6.81 9.85
CA LYS A 216 -9.38 6.92 9.62
C LYS A 216 -9.77 5.91 8.54
N SER A 217 -10.71 5.06 8.89
CA SER A 217 -11.30 4.09 7.98
C SER A 217 -12.78 4.39 7.78
N VAL A 218 -13.26 4.26 6.55
CA VAL A 218 -14.67 4.43 6.20
C VAL A 218 -15.11 3.21 5.40
N VAL A 219 -16.16 2.54 5.86
CA VAL A 219 -16.84 1.46 5.14
C VAL A 219 -18.16 2.02 4.64
N GLU A 220 -18.31 2.16 3.33
CA GLU A 220 -19.56 2.56 2.69
C GLU A 220 -20.35 1.33 2.24
N LEU A 221 -21.60 1.28 2.66
CA LEU A 221 -22.64 0.35 2.23
C LEU A 221 -23.67 1.12 1.39
N SER A 222 -24.50 0.43 0.60
CA SER A 222 -25.43 1.09 -0.33
C SER A 222 -26.39 2.12 0.29
N LYS A 223 -26.59 2.12 1.61
CA LYS A 223 -27.50 3.05 2.32
C LYS A 223 -26.91 3.67 3.59
N GLY A 224 -25.59 3.68 3.76
CA GLY A 224 -24.97 4.25 4.95
C GLY A 224 -23.47 4.03 4.99
N TYR A 225 -22.83 4.52 6.04
CA TYR A 225 -21.40 4.33 6.22
C TYR A 225 -21.03 4.19 7.69
N THR A 226 -19.98 3.42 7.96
CA THR A 226 -19.35 3.32 9.27
C THR A 226 -17.99 3.99 9.22
N ILE A 227 -17.73 4.88 10.18
CA ILE A 227 -16.41 5.50 10.38
C ILE A 227 -15.75 4.86 11.60
N GLN A 228 -14.48 4.50 11.43
CA GLN A 228 -13.59 4.14 12.51
C GLN A 228 -12.38 5.07 12.51
N LYS A 229 -12.04 5.59 13.68
CA LYS A 229 -10.81 6.35 13.93
C LYS A 229 -10.02 5.64 15.02
N THR A 230 -8.73 5.51 14.82
CA THR A 230 -7.80 5.00 15.83
C THR A 230 -6.39 5.46 15.50
N CYS A 231 -5.40 5.01 16.24
CA CYS A 231 -3.99 5.28 16.00
C CYS A 231 -3.25 3.96 15.75
N SER A 232 -2.19 4.03 14.95
CA SER A 232 -1.43 2.86 14.49
C SER A 232 0.07 3.17 14.48
N ASN A 233 0.91 2.18 14.78
CA ASN A 233 2.35 2.24 14.49
C ASN A 233 2.69 1.76 13.07
N VAL A 234 1.70 1.20 12.37
CA VAL A 234 1.81 0.66 11.01
C VAL A 234 1.00 1.49 10.02
N ASN A 235 1.55 1.77 8.85
CA ASN A 235 0.90 2.36 7.69
C ASN A 235 1.07 1.45 6.46
N ILE A 236 0.02 0.69 6.14
CA ILE A 236 0.00 -0.26 5.01
C ILE A 236 0.06 0.42 3.64
N LEU A 237 -0.24 1.72 3.54
CA LEU A 237 -0.12 2.46 2.29
C LEU A 237 1.33 2.73 1.92
N GLY A 238 2.22 2.77 2.92
CA GLY A 238 3.61 3.12 2.70
C GLY A 238 3.79 4.54 2.15
N ILE A 239 2.83 5.43 2.40
CA ILE A 239 2.86 6.86 2.06
C ILE A 239 2.21 7.61 3.23
N ASP A 240 2.87 8.66 3.71
CA ASP A 240 2.34 9.50 4.79
C ASP A 240 1.26 10.46 4.28
N ASN A 241 0.27 10.76 5.11
CA ASN A 241 -0.79 11.75 4.82
C ASN A 241 -1.58 11.42 3.54
N ALA A 242 -1.90 10.14 3.35
CA ALA A 242 -2.54 9.61 2.17
C ALA A 242 -3.75 8.75 2.52
N CYS A 243 -4.61 8.53 1.52
CA CYS A 243 -5.74 7.62 1.57
C CYS A 243 -5.67 6.63 0.41
N ALA A 244 -6.16 5.41 0.62
CA ALA A 244 -6.43 4.45 -0.44
C ALA A 244 -7.88 3.98 -0.36
N TYR A 245 -8.36 3.51 -1.50
CA TYR A 245 -9.73 3.07 -1.71
C TYR A 245 -9.70 1.65 -2.27
N SER A 246 -10.60 0.81 -1.77
CA SER A 246 -10.68 -0.59 -2.19
C SER A 246 -12.12 -1.06 -2.19
N ASP A 247 -12.46 -1.89 -3.18
CA ASP A 247 -13.71 -2.64 -3.17
C ASP A 247 -13.49 -3.96 -2.41
N VAL A 248 -14.27 -4.14 -1.35
CA VAL A 248 -14.24 -5.32 -0.48
C VAL A 248 -15.56 -6.06 -0.61
N VAL A 249 -15.48 -7.36 -0.88
CA VAL A 249 -16.65 -8.23 -0.91
C VAL A 249 -16.68 -9.09 0.34
N ASN A 250 -17.82 -9.14 1.02
CA ASN A 250 -18.07 -10.09 2.09
C ASN A 250 -19.30 -10.93 1.75
N THR A 251 -19.25 -12.24 2.02
CA THR A 251 -20.32 -13.18 1.68
C THR A 251 -20.87 -13.82 2.94
N ALA A 252 -22.18 -13.69 3.15
CA ALA A 252 -22.92 -14.30 4.25
C ALA A 252 -24.02 -15.21 3.68
N GLY A 253 -23.79 -16.53 3.74
CA GLY A 253 -24.65 -17.50 3.05
C GLY A 253 -24.62 -17.25 1.53
N ASP A 254 -25.80 -17.09 0.92
CA ASP A 254 -25.95 -16.84 -0.51
C ASP A 254 -25.93 -15.33 -0.88
N ILE A 255 -25.63 -14.45 0.09
CA ILE A 255 -25.65 -13.00 -0.12
C ILE A 255 -24.21 -12.47 -0.10
N SER A 256 -23.81 -11.80 -1.19
CA SER A 256 -22.58 -11.03 -1.25
C SER A 256 -22.86 -9.54 -1.10
N VAL A 257 -22.16 -8.91 -0.17
CA VAL A 257 -22.22 -7.47 0.11
C VAL A 257 -20.94 -6.83 -0.43
N ASN A 258 -21.11 -5.95 -1.41
CA ASN A 258 -20.04 -5.11 -1.92
C ASN A 258 -19.93 -3.85 -1.05
N MET A 259 -18.73 -3.60 -0.54
CA MET A 259 -18.42 -2.46 0.31
C MET A 259 -17.29 -1.65 -0.32
N LYS A 260 -17.38 -0.33 -0.22
CA LYS A 260 -16.23 0.53 -0.50
C LYS A 260 -15.51 0.80 0.80
N TYR A 261 -14.25 0.43 0.87
CA TYR A 261 -13.40 0.66 2.03
C TYR A 261 -12.37 1.73 1.70
N THR A 262 -12.41 2.82 2.48
CA THR A 262 -11.40 3.88 2.45
C THR A 262 -10.54 3.76 3.70
N SER A 263 -9.22 3.80 3.55
CA SER A 263 -8.27 3.84 4.66
C SER A 263 -7.31 5.01 4.49
N CYS A 264 -7.21 5.87 5.49
CA CYS A 264 -6.35 7.04 5.51
C CYS A 264 -5.36 6.99 6.67
N PHE A 265 -4.14 7.44 6.42
CA PHE A 265 -3.07 7.56 7.41
C PHE A 265 -2.50 8.98 7.39
N CYS A 266 -2.35 9.60 8.55
CA CYS A 266 -1.76 10.93 8.66
C CYS A 266 -0.90 11.06 9.92
N LYS A 267 0.05 12.00 9.89
CA LYS A 267 0.99 12.30 10.98
C LYS A 267 1.56 13.72 10.93
N ASP A 268 0.91 14.61 10.18
CA ASP A 268 1.33 15.99 9.92
C ASP A 268 0.87 16.98 11.00
N GLN A 269 -0.24 16.68 11.69
CA GLN A 269 -0.77 17.52 12.77
C GLN A 269 -1.51 16.71 13.84
N GLN A 270 -1.71 17.33 15.00
CA GLN A 270 -2.52 16.77 16.08
C GLN A 270 -3.96 16.53 15.59
N TYR A 271 -4.53 15.37 15.89
CA TYR A 271 -5.89 14.99 15.50
C TYR A 271 -6.15 15.09 13.99
N CYS A 272 -5.15 14.79 13.15
CA CYS A 272 -5.26 14.85 11.69
C CYS A 272 -6.32 13.89 11.11
N ASN A 273 -6.77 12.89 11.86
CA ASN A 273 -7.88 12.00 11.47
C ASN A 273 -9.28 12.62 11.71
N SER A 274 -9.36 13.92 11.92
CA SER A 274 -10.61 14.68 12.07
C SER A 274 -11.36 14.90 10.76
N SER A 275 -10.66 15.09 9.64
CA SER A 275 -11.25 15.53 8.37
C SER A 275 -12.22 14.52 7.75
N PRO A 276 -13.31 14.97 7.09
CA PRO A 276 -14.14 14.11 6.23
C PRO A 276 -13.30 13.53 5.09
N SER A 277 -13.37 12.22 4.86
CA SER A 277 -12.63 11.52 3.78
C SER A 277 -12.99 12.06 2.38
N LEU A 278 -14.22 12.58 2.22
CA LEU A 278 -14.75 13.10 0.95
C LEU A 278 -14.02 14.35 0.42
N LEU A 279 -13.27 15.08 1.26
CA LEU A 279 -12.52 16.27 0.83
C LEU A 279 -11.07 15.97 0.43
N SER A 280 -10.52 14.80 0.75
CA SER A 280 -9.14 14.45 0.40
C SER A 280 -8.96 14.13 -1.09
N SER A 281 -10.03 13.77 -1.80
CA SER A 281 -10.04 13.56 -3.25
C SER A 281 -9.95 14.86 -4.07
N LEU A 282 -10.17 16.03 -3.47
CA LEU A 282 -10.10 17.33 -4.16
C LEU A 282 -8.73 18.02 -4.07
N LEU A 283 -7.84 17.57 -3.17
CA LEU A 283 -6.54 18.21 -2.95
C LEU A 283 -5.41 17.67 -3.85
N PHE A 284 -5.63 16.58 -4.59
CA PHE A 284 -4.67 16.08 -5.59
C PHE A 284 -4.98 16.51 -7.03
N SER A 285 -6.04 17.30 -7.27
CA SER A 285 -6.40 17.81 -8.60
C SER A 285 -6.00 19.28 -8.86
N LEU A 286 -5.17 19.88 -8.01
CA LEU A 286 -4.68 21.25 -8.19
C LEU A 286 -3.15 21.28 -8.25
N THR A 287 -2.59 20.80 -9.36
CA THR A 287 -1.32 21.31 -9.88
C THR A 287 -1.62 22.12 -11.15
N PRO A 288 -1.11 23.37 -11.25
CA PRO A 288 -1.46 24.28 -12.34
C PRO A 288 -0.79 23.86 -13.65
N LEU A 289 -1.49 24.13 -14.76
CA LEU A 289 -0.90 24.32 -16.09
C LEU A 289 0.05 25.52 -16.10
#